data_AF-A0A6B3CSL2-F1
#
_entry.id   AF-A0A6B3CSL2-F1
#
_cell.length_a   1.000
_cell.length_b   1.000
_cell.length_c   1.000
_cell.angle_alpha   90.00
_cell.angle_beta   90.00
_cell.angle_gamma   90.00
#
_symmetry.space_group_name_H-M   'P 1'
#
loop_
_entity.id
_entity.type
_entity.pdbx_description
1 polymer ?
#
loop_
_entity_poly.entity_id
_entity_poly.type
_entity_poly.pdbx_seq_one_letter_code
_entity_poly.pdbx_strand_id
1 'polypeptide(L)'
;LWISGGVGSESVQLAVEHGLPLVVGTTAREPRTFVPVFDAYRTLWQESGRTDPPGRLGAASHVFVAESSQRARSVWASYMNNYLTVKKPGTTHFTTPPDFGTYIGDNGPAICGSPAEVVDKLGRLHELW
;
A
#
# COMPACT_ATOMS: atom_id res chain seq x y z
N LEU A 1 -7.41 10.14 15.28
CA LEU A 1 -7.27 10.81 13.97
C LEU A 1 -6.10 10.17 13.23
N TRP A 2 -6.13 10.08 11.89
CA TRP A 2 -5.05 9.54 11.06
C TRP A 2 -4.76 10.53 9.92
N ILE A 3 -3.50 10.64 9.53
CA ILE A 3 -3.11 11.27 8.26
C ILE A 3 -3.02 10.19 7.19
N SER A 4 -3.61 10.44 6.02
CA SER A 4 -3.47 9.58 4.85
C SER A 4 -2.43 10.18 3.91
N GLY A 5 -1.47 9.37 3.47
CA GLY A 5 -0.38 9.78 2.58
C GLY A 5 -0.15 8.82 1.40
N GLY A 6 0.76 9.22 0.51
CA GLY A 6 1.25 8.41 -0.59
C GLY A 6 2.78 8.37 -0.56
N VAL A 7 3.43 8.60 -1.71
CA VAL A 7 4.90 8.67 -1.81
C VAL A 7 5.49 10.05 -1.43
N GLY A 8 4.65 11.07 -1.25
CA GLY A 8 5.08 12.43 -0.88
C GLY A 8 5.47 12.54 0.58
N SER A 9 6.47 13.37 0.86
CA SER A 9 7.00 13.60 2.22
C SER A 9 6.13 14.53 3.06
N GLU A 10 5.27 15.34 2.43
CA GLU A 10 4.47 16.36 3.10
C GLU A 10 3.49 15.74 4.11
N SER A 11 2.89 14.60 3.75
CA SER A 11 2.01 13.87 4.66
C SER A 11 2.75 13.27 5.86
N VAL A 12 4.02 12.89 5.67
CA VAL A 12 4.86 12.36 6.75
C VAL A 12 5.18 13.46 7.76
N GLN A 13 5.64 14.62 7.28
CA GLN A 13 5.93 15.78 8.12
C GLN A 13 4.72 16.19 8.94
N LEU A 14 3.56 16.36 8.29
CA LEU A 14 2.31 16.72 8.95
C LEU A 14 1.90 15.70 10.03
N ALA A 15 2.07 14.40 9.76
CA ALA A 15 1.76 13.36 10.73
C ALA A 15 2.67 13.45 11.97
N VAL A 16 3.97 13.67 11.79
CA VAL A 16 4.94 13.77 12.90
C VAL A 16 4.74 15.06 13.71
N GLU A 17 4.60 16.20 13.04
CA GLU A 17 4.35 17.52 13.66
C GLU A 17 3.14 17.48 14.60
N HIS A 18 2.07 16.78 14.18
CA HIS A 18 0.85 16.66 14.98
C HIS A 18 0.78 15.41 15.85
N GLY A 19 1.76 14.51 15.78
CA GLY A 19 1.77 13.30 16.62
C GLY A 19 0.74 12.26 16.25
N LEU A 20 0.42 12.21 14.96
CA LEU A 20 -0.65 11.38 14.43
C LEU A 20 -0.09 10.12 13.78
N PRO A 21 -0.86 9.01 13.82
CA PRO A 21 -0.57 7.83 13.02
C PRO A 21 -0.73 8.13 11.53
N LEU A 22 0.03 7.42 10.69
CA LEU A 22 0.08 7.57 9.24
C LEU A 22 -0.43 6.30 8.55
N VAL A 23 -1.34 6.45 7.59
CA VAL A 23 -1.75 5.38 6.66
C VAL A 23 -1.31 5.74 5.25
N VAL A 24 -0.60 4.83 4.58
CA VAL A 24 -0.07 5.03 3.22
C VAL A 24 -0.91 4.27 2.20
N GLY A 25 -1.37 4.96 1.16
CA GLY A 25 -2.05 4.34 0.02
C GLY A 25 -1.08 3.61 -0.90
N THR A 26 -0.95 2.29 -0.74
CA THR A 26 0.04 1.45 -1.41
C THR A 26 -0.48 0.78 -2.69
N THR A 27 -1.61 1.25 -3.23
CA THR A 27 -2.34 0.59 -4.32
C THR A 27 -1.78 0.84 -5.72
N ALA A 28 -0.93 1.84 -5.90
CA ALA A 28 -0.57 2.37 -7.22
C ALA A 28 0.84 1.99 -7.72
N ARG A 29 1.73 1.52 -6.85
CA ARG A 29 3.15 1.32 -7.18
C ARG A 29 3.67 0.06 -6.53
N GLU A 30 4.83 -0.42 -6.97
CA GLU A 30 5.47 -1.55 -6.31
C GLU A 30 5.75 -1.26 -4.82
N PRO A 31 5.61 -2.23 -3.92
CA PRO A 31 5.80 -2.05 -2.48
C PRO A 31 7.09 -1.34 -2.07
N ARG A 32 8.19 -1.64 -2.77
CA ARG A 32 9.52 -1.05 -2.51
C ARG A 32 9.55 0.48 -2.65
N THR A 33 8.66 1.04 -3.46
CA THR A 33 8.58 2.50 -3.66
C THR A 33 8.12 3.23 -2.39
N PHE A 34 7.44 2.54 -1.48
CA PHE A 34 6.90 3.14 -0.25
C PHE A 34 7.85 3.03 0.96
N VAL A 35 8.92 2.23 0.88
CA VAL A 35 9.90 2.06 1.97
C VAL A 35 10.40 3.42 2.51
N PRO A 36 10.82 4.39 1.66
CA PRO A 36 11.30 5.67 2.16
C PRO A 36 10.25 6.46 2.95
N VAL A 37 8.95 6.24 2.71
CA VAL A 37 7.85 6.94 3.42
C VAL A 37 7.73 6.42 4.84
N PHE A 38 7.73 5.09 5.01
CA PHE A 38 7.66 4.46 6.33
C PHE A 38 8.92 4.75 7.15
N ASP A 39 10.09 4.68 6.51
CA ASP A 39 11.37 5.03 7.15
C ASP A 39 11.42 6.50 7.54
N ALA A 40 11.00 7.42 6.66
CA ALA A 40 10.95 8.84 6.98
C ALA A 40 10.05 9.13 8.18
N TYR A 41 8.89 8.46 8.31
CA TYR A 41 8.04 8.63 9.49
C TYR A 41 8.75 8.21 10.77
N ARG A 42 9.43 7.05 10.76
CA ARG A 42 10.18 6.57 11.93
C ARG A 42 11.32 7.52 12.30
N THR A 43 12.12 7.92 11.31
CA THR A 43 13.26 8.82 11.50
C THR A 43 12.80 10.17 12.03
N LEU A 44 11.84 10.82 11.36
CA LEU A 44 11.33 12.12 11.79
C LEU A 44 10.64 12.04 13.15
N TRP A 45 9.96 10.94 13.49
CA TRP A 45 9.40 10.76 14.83
C TRP A 45 10.50 10.74 15.88
N GLN A 46 11.59 10.00 15.66
CA GLN A 46 12.73 9.95 16.58
C GLN A 46 13.41 11.32 16.72
N GLU A 47 13.58 12.04 15.60
CA GLU A 47 14.22 13.36 15.57
C GLU A 47 13.34 14.48 16.15
N SER A 48 12.02 14.31 16.17
CA SER A 48 11.07 15.31 16.66
C SER A 48 11.18 15.60 18.17
N GLY A 49 11.94 14.80 18.93
CA GLY A 49 12.11 14.97 20.38
C GLY A 49 10.84 14.65 21.19
N ARG A 50 9.84 14.02 20.56
CA ARG A 50 8.61 13.61 21.24
C ARG A 50 8.87 12.48 22.24
N THR A 51 8.25 12.60 23.40
CA THR A 51 8.28 11.56 24.45
C THR A 51 7.21 10.50 24.27
N ASP A 52 6.20 10.77 23.44
CA ASP A 52 5.15 9.82 23.12
C ASP A 52 5.70 8.68 22.23
N PRO A 53 5.22 7.45 22.39
CA PRO A 53 5.57 6.37 21.47
C PRO A 53 5.11 6.72 20.05
N PRO A 54 5.84 6.25 19.01
CA PRO A 54 5.46 6.48 17.63
C PRO A 54 4.01 6.09 17.35
N GLY A 55 3.31 6.96 16.62
CA GLY A 55 1.99 6.65 16.11
C GLY A 55 2.03 5.39 15.24
N ARG A 56 0.89 4.72 15.11
CA ARG A 56 0.77 3.51 14.29
C ARG A 56 1.03 3.84 12.82
N LEU A 57 1.75 2.95 12.15
CA LEU A 57 1.91 2.93 10.69
C LEU A 57 0.91 1.95 10.08
N GLY A 58 0.25 2.35 9.00
CA GLY A 58 -0.68 1.51 8.26
C GLY A 58 -0.45 1.60 6.75
N ALA A 59 -0.84 0.56 6.04
CA ALA A 59 -0.87 0.52 4.59
C ALA A 59 -2.29 0.18 4.11
N ALA A 60 -2.73 0.81 3.03
CA ALA A 60 -4.00 0.53 2.39
C ALA A 60 -3.75 -0.11 1.01
N SER A 61 -4.05 -1.41 0.91
CA SER A 61 -3.86 -2.22 -0.30
C SER A 61 -5.20 -2.77 -0.80
N HIS A 62 -5.29 -3.02 -2.11
CA HIS A 62 -6.37 -3.85 -2.65
C HIS A 62 -6.13 -5.31 -2.27
N VAL A 63 -7.17 -5.98 -1.80
CA VAL A 63 -7.08 -7.38 -1.38
C VAL A 63 -8.28 -8.20 -1.84
N PHE A 64 -8.04 -9.41 -2.30
CA PHE A 64 -9.07 -10.42 -2.53
C PHE A 64 -8.57 -11.81 -2.15
N VAL A 65 -9.35 -12.51 -1.33
CA VAL A 65 -9.01 -13.83 -0.80
C VAL A 65 -10.10 -14.82 -1.17
N ALA A 66 -9.71 -16.01 -1.63
CA ALA A 66 -10.62 -17.13 -1.88
C ALA A 66 -9.99 -18.45 -1.40
N GLU A 67 -10.75 -19.54 -1.42
CA GLU A 67 -10.28 -20.86 -0.93
C GLU A 67 -9.00 -21.36 -1.63
N SER A 68 -8.83 -21.03 -2.91
CA SER A 68 -7.60 -21.30 -3.66
C SER A 68 -7.13 -20.06 -4.40
N SER A 69 -5.82 -19.98 -4.65
CA SER A 69 -5.25 -18.85 -5.37
C SER A 69 -5.73 -18.78 -6.82
N GLN A 70 -6.00 -19.92 -7.46
CA GLN A 70 -6.61 -19.97 -8.80
C GLN A 70 -8.02 -19.37 -8.80
N ARG A 71 -8.84 -19.70 -7.79
CA ARG A 71 -10.19 -19.14 -7.63
C ARG A 71 -10.12 -17.64 -7.39
N ALA A 72 -9.23 -17.18 -6.50
CA ALA A 72 -9.05 -15.76 -6.19
C ALA A 72 -8.76 -14.94 -7.45
N ARG A 73 -7.77 -15.38 -8.24
CA ARG A 73 -7.37 -14.72 -9.49
C ARG A 73 -8.46 -14.75 -10.55
N SER A 74 -9.12 -15.90 -10.74
CA SER A 74 -10.21 -16.06 -11.71
C SER A 74 -11.38 -15.11 -11.42
N VAL A 75 -11.79 -15.00 -10.16
CA VAL A 75 -12.92 -14.15 -9.77
C VAL A 75 -12.54 -12.68 -9.85
N TRP A 76 -11.36 -12.30 -9.36
CA TRP A 76 -11.01 -10.89 -9.21
C TRP A 76 -10.55 -10.21 -10.50
N ALA A 77 -10.10 -10.98 -11.49
CA ALA A 77 -9.55 -10.46 -12.74
C ALA A 77 -10.50 -9.47 -13.44
N SER A 78 -11.79 -9.78 -13.57
CA SER A 78 -12.75 -8.90 -14.26
C SER A 78 -12.97 -7.58 -13.50
N TYR A 79 -13.13 -7.63 -12.18
CA TYR A 79 -13.29 -6.46 -11.32
C TYR A 79 -12.05 -5.56 -11.36
N MET A 80 -10.86 -6.15 -11.24
CA MET A 80 -9.62 -5.37 -11.23
C MET A 80 -9.28 -4.81 -12.61
N ASN A 81 -9.49 -5.56 -13.70
CA ASN A 81 -9.31 -5.01 -15.05
C ASN A 81 -10.23 -3.81 -15.29
N ASN A 82 -11.48 -3.88 -14.83
CA ASN A 82 -12.38 -2.73 -14.90
C ASN A 82 -11.85 -1.56 -14.06
N TYR A 83 -11.46 -1.80 -12.81
CA TYR A 83 -10.91 -0.77 -11.92
C TYR A 83 -9.65 -0.09 -12.50
N LEU A 84 -8.70 -0.86 -13.03
CA LEU A 84 -7.43 -0.36 -13.57
C LEU A 84 -7.60 0.40 -14.89
N THR A 85 -8.66 0.12 -15.65
CA THR A 85 -8.96 0.79 -16.92
C THR A 85 -9.79 2.06 -16.77
N VAL A 86 -10.34 2.35 -15.58
CA VAL A 86 -11.02 3.62 -15.30
C VAL A 86 -10.03 4.77 -15.40
N LYS A 87 -10.04 5.47 -16.55
CA LYS A 87 -9.33 6.73 -16.72
C LYS A 87 -10.10 7.84 -16.01
N LYS A 88 -9.62 8.29 -14.85
CA LYS A 88 -10.11 9.53 -14.26
C LYS A 88 -9.59 10.71 -15.10
N PRO A 89 -10.46 11.65 -15.54
CA PRO A 89 -9.99 12.89 -16.17
C PRO A 89 -8.99 13.60 -15.26
N GLY A 90 -7.80 13.93 -15.79
CA GLY A 90 -6.77 14.68 -15.06
C GLY A 90 -5.94 13.89 -14.04
N THR A 91 -6.17 12.60 -13.84
CA THR A 91 -5.37 11.76 -12.92
C THR A 91 -5.06 10.41 -13.55
N THR A 92 -3.90 10.29 -14.17
CA THR A 92 -3.34 8.98 -14.51
C THR A 92 -2.55 8.50 -13.30
N HIS A 93 -3.19 7.76 -12.39
CA HIS A 93 -2.47 7.02 -11.34
C HIS A 93 -1.43 6.05 -11.93
N PHE A 94 -1.66 5.62 -13.18
CA PHE A 94 -0.75 4.81 -13.98
C PHE A 94 -0.58 5.46 -15.35
N THR A 95 0.66 5.68 -15.79
CA THR A 95 0.97 6.12 -17.16
C THR A 95 0.50 5.10 -18.20
N THR A 96 0.58 3.82 -17.84
CA THR A 96 -0.03 2.68 -18.53
C THR A 96 -0.66 1.79 -17.47
N PRO A 97 -1.96 1.44 -17.56
CA PRO A 97 -2.57 0.50 -16.62
C PRO A 97 -1.78 -0.82 -16.60
N PRO A 98 -1.34 -1.32 -15.43
CA PRO A 98 -0.71 -2.62 -15.36
C PRO A 98 -1.72 -3.70 -15.77
N ASP A 99 -1.26 -4.75 -16.43
CA ASP A 99 -2.10 -5.94 -16.57
C ASP A 99 -2.35 -6.55 -15.18
N PHE A 100 -3.48 -7.25 -15.04
CA PHE A 100 -3.87 -7.86 -13.78
C PHE A 100 -2.80 -8.77 -13.18
N GLY A 101 -2.06 -9.52 -14.00
CA GLY A 101 -1.01 -10.43 -13.55
C GLY A 101 0.14 -9.69 -12.88
N THR A 102 0.64 -8.63 -13.52
CA THR A 102 1.64 -7.74 -12.92
C THR A 102 1.12 -7.09 -11.65
N TYR A 103 -0.16 -6.67 -11.63
CA TYR A 103 -0.76 -5.99 -10.49
C TYR A 103 -0.83 -6.84 -9.22
N ILE A 104 -1.12 -8.13 -9.36
CA ILE A 104 -1.19 -9.09 -8.25
C ILE A 104 0.12 -9.86 -7.99
N GLY A 105 1.11 -9.72 -8.89
CA GLY A 105 2.36 -10.48 -8.83
C GLY A 105 3.18 -10.19 -7.56
N ASP A 106 4.33 -10.85 -7.41
CA ASP A 106 5.14 -10.77 -6.20
C ASP A 106 5.57 -9.34 -5.83
N ASN A 107 5.90 -8.54 -6.85
CA ASN A 107 6.24 -7.11 -6.70
C ASN A 107 5.04 -6.19 -6.94
N GLY A 108 3.87 -6.74 -7.25
CA GLY A 108 2.65 -5.98 -7.50
C GLY A 108 2.03 -5.44 -6.21
N PRO A 109 1.35 -4.28 -6.25
CA PRO A 109 0.74 -3.65 -5.07
C PRO A 109 -0.45 -4.43 -4.49
N ALA A 110 -1.14 -5.26 -5.27
CA ALA A 110 -2.36 -5.92 -4.84
C ALA A 110 -2.10 -7.30 -4.22
N ILE A 111 -2.94 -7.67 -3.27
CA ILE A 111 -2.83 -8.92 -2.52
C ILE A 111 -3.97 -9.84 -2.99
N CYS A 112 -3.65 -10.92 -3.71
CA CYS A 112 -4.63 -11.85 -4.26
C CYS A 112 -4.18 -13.29 -4.08
N GLY A 113 -5.00 -14.14 -3.46
CA GLY A 113 -4.64 -15.55 -3.34
C GLY A 113 -5.51 -16.37 -2.39
N SER A 114 -5.02 -17.57 -2.10
CA SER A 114 -5.46 -18.37 -0.96
C SER A 114 -5.09 -17.71 0.37
N PRO A 115 -5.68 -18.12 1.51
CA PRO A 115 -5.29 -17.59 2.81
C PRO A 115 -3.78 -17.70 3.08
N ALA A 116 -3.16 -18.82 2.70
CA ALA A 116 -1.72 -19.03 2.87
C ALA A 116 -0.89 -18.02 2.05
N GLU A 117 -1.17 -17.88 0.75
CA GLU A 117 -0.44 -16.95 -0.11
C GLU A 117 -0.62 -15.48 0.32
N VAL A 118 -1.81 -15.13 0.80
CA VAL A 118 -2.13 -13.78 1.30
C VAL A 118 -1.36 -13.49 2.59
N VAL A 119 -1.29 -14.44 3.53
CA VAL A 119 -0.49 -14.32 4.76
C VAL A 119 0.98 -14.17 4.42
N ASP A 120 1.51 -14.99 3.51
CA ASP A 120 2.91 -14.90 3.08
C ASP A 120 3.24 -13.53 2.49
N LYS A 121 2.36 -12.99 1.64
CA LYS A 121 2.55 -11.65 1.06
C LYS A 121 2.45 -10.56 2.12
N LEU A 122 1.50 -10.65 3.04
CA LEU A 122 1.39 -9.71 4.17
C LEU A 122 2.65 -9.74 5.04
N GLY A 123 3.22 -10.92 5.30
CA GLY A 123 4.49 -11.07 6.02
C GLY A 123 5.63 -10.34 5.31
N ARG A 124 5.82 -10.58 4.00
CA ARG A 124 6.83 -9.87 3.21
C ARG A 124 6.65 -8.36 3.20
N LEU A 125 5.40 -7.88 3.12
CA LEU A 125 5.09 -6.45 3.16
C LEU A 125 5.36 -5.84 4.53
N HIS A 126 5.07 -6.58 5.61
CA HIS A 126 5.35 -6.15 6.98
C HIS A 126 6.85 -6.05 7.27
N GLU A 127 7.64 -6.99 6.76
CA GLU A 127 9.12 -6.94 6.86
C GLU A 127 9.72 -5.81 6.02
N LEU A 128 9.09 -5.47 4.89
CA LEU A 128 9.58 -4.47 3.96
C LEU A 128 9.31 -3.03 4.43
N TRP A 129 8.19 -2.79 5.11
CA TRP A 129 7.73 -1.45 5.47
C TRP A 129 7.95 -1.09 6.91
#